data_AF-A0A6M8SXW5-F1
#
_entry.id   AF-A0A6M8SXW5-F1
#
_cell.length_a   1.000
_cell.length_b   1.000
_cell.length_c   1.000
_cell.angle_alpha   90.00
_cell.angle_beta   90.00
_cell.angle_gamma   90.00
#
_symmetry.space_group_name_H-M   'P 1'
#
loop_
_entity.id
_entity.type
_entity.pdbx_description
1 polymer ?
#
loop_
_entity_poly.entity_id
_entity_poly.type
_entity_poly.pdbx_seq_one_letter_code
_entity_poly.pdbx_strand_id
1 'polypeptide(L)' 'MNPPEALPESHDPKPEAPIEPPLEACCSSGCYPCIFDVYTEELQQYRLDLAAWQARQSGATAAPESI' A
#
# COMPACT_ATOMS: atom_id res chain seq x y z
N MET A 1 22.90 11.64 24.61
CA MET A 1 22.12 11.66 23.36
C MET A 1 22.24 10.29 22.74
N ASN A 2 21.15 9.52 22.76
CA ASN A 2 21.05 8.26 22.03
C ASN A 2 20.72 8.63 20.57
N PRO A 3 21.43 8.13 19.54
CA PRO A 3 20.98 8.28 18.17
C PRO A 3 19.64 7.55 17.97
N PRO A 4 18.69 8.07 17.16
CA PRO A 4 17.54 7.28 16.75
C PRO A 4 18.05 6.23 15.76
N GLU A 5 18.42 5.06 16.29
CA GLU A 5 18.69 3.88 15.47
C GLU A 5 17.40 3.53 14.76
N ALA A 6 17.30 3.97 13.50
CA ALA A 6 16.31 3.52 12.55
C ALA A 6 16.39 1.99 12.54
N LEU A 7 15.36 1.37 13.11
CA LEU A 7 15.11 -0.07 13.02
C LEU A 7 15.32 -0.51 11.57
N PRO A 8 15.89 -1.70 11.30
CA PRO A 8 16.23 -2.12 9.96
C PRO A 8 14.98 -2.03 9.09
N GLU A 9 14.92 -0.96 8.29
CA GLU A 9 13.82 -0.68 7.39
C GLU A 9 13.78 -1.86 6.44
N SER A 10 12.73 -2.68 6.55
CA SER A 10 12.47 -3.72 5.57
C SER A 10 12.49 -3.01 4.22
N HIS A 11 13.54 -3.22 3.42
CA HIS A 11 13.80 -2.51 2.15
C HIS A 11 12.66 -2.63 1.13
N ASP A 12 11.66 -3.45 1.44
CA ASP A 12 10.44 -3.66 0.68
C ASP A 12 9.24 -3.75 1.64
N PRO A 13 8.74 -2.62 2.18
CA PRO A 13 7.60 -2.63 3.09
C PRO A 13 6.33 -3.07 2.35
N LYS A 14 5.40 -3.67 3.08
CA LYS A 14 4.12 -4.10 2.52
C LYS A 14 3.33 -2.85 2.06
N PRO A 15 2.74 -2.84 0.85
CA PRO A 15 1.88 -1.74 0.44
C PRO A 15 0.67 -1.64 1.38
N GLU A 16 0.18 -0.43 1.58
CA GLU A 16 -0.97 -0.14 2.44
C GLU A 16 -2.25 -0.01 1.61
N ALA A 17 -3.35 -0.56 2.12
CA ALA A 17 -4.62 -0.54 1.41
C ALA A 17 -5.23 0.88 1.47
N PRO A 18 -5.86 1.36 0.38
CA PRO A 18 -6.59 2.61 0.42
C PRO A 18 -7.76 2.50 1.40
N ILE A 19 -8.05 3.60 2.08
CA ILE A 19 -9.16 3.69 3.03
C ILE A 19 -10.44 3.91 2.22
N GLU A 20 -11.47 3.11 2.49
CA GLU A 20 -12.77 3.27 1.84
C GLU A 20 -13.38 4.64 2.22
N PRO A 21 -13.77 5.46 1.22
CA PRO A 21 -14.35 6.75 1.49
C PRO A 21 -15.76 6.60 2.10
N PRO A 22 -16.15 7.45 3.07
CA PRO A 22 -17.51 7.46 3.59
C PRO A 22 -18.49 7.97 2.53
N LEU A 23 -19.77 7.59 2.63
CA LEU A 23 -20.81 8.00 1.66
C LEU A 23 -20.96 9.52 1.59
N GLU A 24 -20.72 10.22 2.69
CA GLU A 24 -20.76 11.68 2.80
C GLU A 24 -19.64 12.38 2.02
N ALA A 25 -18.55 11.66 1.70
CA ALA A 25 -17.51 12.16 0.80
C ALA A 25 -17.96 12.11 -0.67
N CYS A 26 -19.01 11.36 -0.98
CA CYS A 26 -19.64 11.40 -2.30
C CYS A 26 -20.45 12.69 -2.42
N CYS A 27 -19.95 13.58 -3.28
CA CYS A 27 -20.58 14.86 -3.63
C CYS A 27 -22.06 14.73 -4.06
N SER A 28 -22.54 13.53 -4.45
CA SER A 28 -23.96 13.19 -4.74
C SER A 28 -24.65 14.04 -5.81
N SER A 29 -23.91 15.00 -6.38
CA SER A 29 -24.37 16.03 -7.31
C SER A 29 -23.74 15.86 -8.69
N GLY A 30 -22.98 14.78 -8.90
CA GLY A 30 -22.25 14.50 -10.14
C GLY A 30 -20.84 15.09 -10.20
N CYS A 31 -20.16 15.30 -9.07
CA CYS A 31 -18.74 15.65 -9.11
C CYS A 31 -17.94 14.55 -9.84
N TYR A 32 -17.06 14.96 -10.75
CA TYR A 32 -16.16 14.08 -11.49
C TYR A 32 -14.70 14.44 -11.17
N PRO A 33 -13.84 13.46 -10.86
CA PRO A 33 -14.13 12.02 -10.76
C PRO A 33 -14.95 11.67 -9.50
N CYS A 34 -15.76 10.61 -9.57
CA CYS A 34 -16.45 10.07 -8.39
C CYS A 34 -15.40 9.55 -7.41
N ILE A 35 -15.54 9.86 -6.11
CA ILE A 35 -14.58 9.39 -5.09
C ILE A 35 -14.50 7.86 -5.03
N PHE A 36 -15.59 7.16 -5.34
CA PHE A 36 -15.60 5.70 -5.44
C PHE A 36 -14.89 5.18 -6.68
N ASP A 37 -14.87 5.94 -7.78
CA ASP A 37 -14.11 5.57 -8.97
C ASP A 37 -12.60 5.68 -8.67
N VAL A 38 -12.18 6.80 -8.04
CA VAL A 38 -10.80 7.00 -7.59
C VAL A 38 -10.37 5.90 -6.61
N TYR A 39 -11.19 5.62 -5.59
CA TYR A 39 -10.94 4.54 -4.64
C TYR A 39 -10.80 3.18 -5.34
N THR A 40 -11.66 2.89 -6.31
CA THR A 40 -11.59 1.63 -7.06
C THR A 40 -10.29 1.53 -7.85
N GLU A 41 -9.86 2.60 -8.52
CA GLU A 41 -8.58 2.64 -9.24
C GLU A 41 -7.39 2.42 -8.31
N GLU A 42 -7.35 3.12 -7.18
CA GLU A 42 -6.31 2.95 -6.15
C GLU A 42 -6.30 1.53 -5.57
N LEU A 43 -7.48 0.96 -5.32
CA LEU A 43 -7.61 -0.41 -4.80
C LEU A 43 -7.07 -1.44 -5.80
N GLN A 44 -7.24 -1.20 -7.10
CA GLN A 44 -6.70 -2.07 -8.14
C GLN A 44 -5.17 -1.97 -8.21
N GLN A 45 -4.60 -0.77 -8.12
CA GLN A 45 -3.14 -0.60 -8.04
C GLN A 45 -2.57 -1.28 -6.79
N TYR A 46 -3.19 -1.05 -5.64
CA TYR A 46 -2.82 -1.71 -4.38
C TYR A 46 -2.80 -3.24 -4.51
N ARG A 47 -3.78 -3.84 -5.18
CA ARG A 47 -3.83 -5.30 -5.39
C ARG A 47 -2.66 -5.80 -6.25
N LEU A 48 -2.28 -5.05 -7.28
CA LEU A 48 -1.13 -5.38 -8.13
C LEU A 48 0.17 -5.27 -7.33
N ASP A 49 0.35 -4.17 -6.60
CA ASP A 49 1.52 -3.94 -5.76
C ASP A 49 1.64 -5.00 -4.66
N LEU A 50 0.52 -5.35 -4.03
CA LEU A 50 0.47 -6.38 -3.01
C LEU A 50 0.85 -7.75 -3.57
N ALA A 51 0.37 -8.10 -4.77
CA ALA A 51 0.75 -9.35 -5.42
C ALA A 51 2.24 -9.38 -5.78
N ALA A 52 2.78 -8.28 -6.29
CA ALA A 52 4.20 -8.16 -6.59
C ALA A 52 5.07 -8.24 -5.33
N TRP A 53 4.64 -7.59 -4.25
CA TRP A 53 5.27 -7.68 -2.93
C TRP A 53 5.24 -9.12 -2.40
N GLN A 54 4.10 -9.80 -2.44
CA GLN A 54 3.97 -11.21 -2.00
C GLN A 54 4.90 -12.15 -2.78
N ALA A 55 5.06 -11.93 -4.09
CA ALA A 55 6.01 -12.68 -4.90
C ALA A 55 7.46 -12.44 -4.46
N ARG A 56 7.83 -11.19 -4.18
CA ARG A 56 9.15 -10.83 -3.65
C ARG A 56 9.39 -11.41 -2.25
N GLN A 57 8.40 -11.36 -1.37
CA GLN A 57 8.50 -11.94 -0.02
C GLN A 57 8.66 -13.45 -0.05
N SER A 58 7.97 -14.15 -0.94
CA SER A 58 8.12 -15.60 -1.10
C SER A 58 9.53 -15.99 -1.56
N GLY A 59 10.19 -15.15 -2.37
CA GLY A 59 11.60 -15.32 -2.76
C GLY A 59 12.62 -14.81 -1.73
N ALA A 60 12.32 -13.71 -1.04
CA ALA A 60 13.17 -13.09 -0.03
C ALA A 60 13.17 -13.85 1.30
N THR A 61 12.05 -14.51 1.65
CA THR A 61 11.99 -15.40 2.83
C THR A 61 12.95 -16.60 2.68
N ALA A 62 13.48 -16.86 1.48
CA ALA A 62 14.49 -17.89 1.22
C ALA A 62 15.95 -17.38 1.17
N ALA A 63 16.21 -16.09 1.37
CA ALA A 63 17.56 -15.53 1.42
C ALA A 63 17.74 -14.62 2.65
N PRO A 64 18.24 -15.17 3.78
CA PRO A 64 18.79 -14.35 4.84
C PRO A 64 20.21 -13.90 4.42
N GLU A 65 20.37 -12.66 3.98
CA GLU A 65 21.70 -12.05 3.79
C GLU A 65 21.87 -10.83 4.70
N SER A 66 22.07 -11.14 5.98
CA SER A 66 23.02 -10.40 6.80
C SER A 66 24.40 -11.01 6.54
N ILE A 67 25.18 -10.42 5.62
CA ILE A 67 26.65 -10.57 5.58
C ILE A 67 27.27 -9.38 6.29
#